data_AF-A0A1H5FPM0-F1
#
_entry.id   AF-A0A1H5FPM0-F1
#
_cell.length_a   1.000
_cell.length_b   1.000
_cell.length_c   1.000
_cell.angle_alpha   90.00
_cell.angle_beta   90.00
_cell.angle_gamma   90.00
#
_symmetry.space_group_name_H-M   'P 1'
#
loop_
_entity.id
_entity.type
_entity.pdbx_description
1 polymer ?
#
loop_
_entity_poly.entity_id
_entity_poly.type
_entity_poly.pdbx_seq_one_letter_code
_entity_poly.pdbx_strand_id
1 'polypeptide(L)'
;MNRISPLAITLAFALGTPAAFAEEAATHSSSIKDSAKAAVSTAITAGKNLLGGVSDGVTEGRVEAQGADGSIVVSSLDQLDGQVSVQLLKVYTAEGGNLNALLGFKNTTDKPLRLINLRMTGALLAIDQEGYSSAPLPGLVNPDDVTIPALTGVRQKFVFEGPVEGVQSIRLWGRDFEVKK
;
A
#
# COMPACT_ATOMS: atom_id res chain seq x y z
N MET A 1 3.48 -43.54 -30.25
CA MET A 1 4.31 -42.47 -29.67
C MET A 1 4.09 -42.41 -28.17
N ASN A 2 5.10 -41.96 -27.44
CA ASN A 2 5.53 -42.47 -26.14
C ASN A 2 4.56 -42.34 -24.96
N ARG A 3 4.67 -43.35 -24.10
CA ARG A 3 4.09 -43.52 -22.78
C ARG A 3 4.74 -42.55 -21.78
N ILE A 4 3.92 -41.94 -20.92
CA ILE A 4 4.37 -41.17 -19.76
C ILE A 4 4.64 -42.18 -18.64
N SER A 5 5.89 -42.23 -18.18
CA SER A 5 6.32 -42.98 -16.99
C SER A 5 6.74 -41.98 -15.92
N PRO A 6 6.30 -42.11 -14.65
CA PRO A 6 6.74 -41.22 -13.58
C PRO A 6 8.14 -41.65 -13.10
N LEU A 7 9.09 -40.73 -13.17
CA LEU A 7 10.43 -40.90 -12.62
C LEU A 7 10.37 -40.62 -11.11
N ALA A 8 10.52 -41.66 -10.31
CA ALA A 8 10.83 -41.56 -8.89
C ALA A 8 12.33 -41.30 -8.72
N ILE A 9 12.71 -40.25 -8.00
CA ILE A 9 14.04 -40.16 -7.37
C ILE A 9 13.85 -39.72 -5.92
N THR A 10 14.01 -40.71 -5.07
CA THR A 10 14.09 -40.70 -3.62
C THR A 10 15.32 -39.91 -3.16
N LEU A 11 15.15 -38.91 -2.28
CA LEU A 11 16.26 -38.34 -1.51
C LEU A 11 15.97 -38.52 -0.02
N ALA A 12 16.85 -39.29 0.61
CA ALA A 12 16.75 -39.84 1.95
C ALA A 12 16.81 -38.76 3.04
N PHE A 13 15.83 -38.75 3.95
CA PHE A 13 15.96 -38.09 5.24
C PHE A 13 16.27 -39.17 6.29
N ALA A 14 17.48 -39.12 6.84
CA ALA A 14 17.93 -40.05 7.87
C ALA A 14 17.12 -39.82 9.16
N LEU A 15 16.20 -40.75 9.45
CA LEU A 15 15.52 -40.85 10.74
C LEU A 15 16.42 -41.64 11.69
N GLY A 16 17.14 -40.92 12.57
CA GLY A 16 17.72 -41.51 13.77
C GLY A 16 16.61 -41.79 14.79
N THR A 17 16.49 -43.04 15.23
CA THR A 17 15.58 -43.48 16.30
C THR A 17 16.05 -43.00 17.67
N PRO A 18 15.14 -42.61 18.59
CA PRO A 18 15.49 -42.22 19.96
C PRO A 18 15.70 -43.46 20.84
N ALA A 19 16.78 -43.47 21.62
CA ALA A 19 16.91 -44.36 22.76
C ALA A 19 16.14 -43.75 23.95
N ALA A 20 15.14 -44.47 24.45
CA ALA A 20 14.45 -44.16 25.69
C ALA A 20 15.31 -44.54 26.90
N PHE A 21 15.32 -43.70 27.93
CA PHE A 21 14.91 -43.99 29.32
C PHE A 21 15.50 -42.94 30.26
N ALA A 22 14.65 -42.05 30.77
CA ALA A 22 14.72 -41.54 32.13
C ALA A 22 13.34 -40.98 32.50
N GLU A 23 12.69 -41.70 33.39
CA GLU A 23 11.46 -41.31 34.08
C GLU A 23 11.78 -40.17 35.05
N GLU A 24 11.17 -39.00 34.83
CA GLU A 24 10.82 -38.09 35.91
C GLU A 24 9.57 -37.30 35.51
N ALA A 25 8.50 -37.52 36.27
CA ALA A 25 7.30 -36.73 36.20
C ALA A 25 7.59 -35.32 36.75
N ALA A 26 7.74 -34.33 35.87
CA ALA A 26 7.71 -32.92 36.25
C ALA A 26 7.16 -32.07 35.10
N THR A 27 5.88 -31.70 35.21
CA THR A 27 5.36 -30.34 34.98
C THR A 27 5.99 -29.49 33.85
N HIS A 28 5.96 -29.94 32.59
CA HIS A 28 6.42 -29.13 31.45
C HIS A 28 5.46 -29.12 30.26
N SER A 29 4.14 -29.02 30.52
CA SER A 29 3.19 -28.72 29.43
C SER A 29 3.27 -27.28 28.94
N SER A 30 3.92 -26.38 29.70
CA SER A 30 4.13 -24.98 29.35
C SER A 30 5.31 -24.80 28.39
N SER A 31 6.49 -25.36 28.67
CA SER A 31 7.71 -25.06 27.90
C SER A 31 7.65 -25.43 26.42
N ILE A 32 7.10 -26.59 26.05
CA ILE A 32 6.98 -27.01 24.64
C ILE A 32 5.91 -26.18 23.91
N LYS A 33 4.79 -25.86 24.57
CA LYS A 33 3.75 -24.97 24.01
C LYS A 33 4.24 -23.53 23.89
N ASP A 34 5.01 -23.05 24.84
CA ASP A 34 5.61 -21.71 24.84
C ASP A 34 6.70 -21.59 23.79
N SER A 35 7.50 -22.65 23.57
CA SER A 35 8.49 -22.73 22.50
C SER A 35 7.85 -22.73 21.11
N ALA A 36 6.78 -23.52 20.91
CA ALA A 36 6.03 -23.54 19.66
C ALA A 36 5.32 -22.19 19.40
N LYS A 37 4.76 -21.57 20.43
CA LYS A 37 4.14 -20.23 20.35
C LYS A 37 5.18 -19.15 20.04
N ALA A 38 6.37 -19.23 20.63
CA ALA A 38 7.47 -18.33 20.34
C ALA A 38 7.94 -18.49 18.89
N ALA A 39 8.15 -19.71 18.41
CA ALA A 39 8.56 -19.96 17.03
C ALA A 39 7.52 -19.47 16.00
N VAL A 40 6.23 -19.74 16.25
CA VAL A 40 5.14 -19.25 15.40
C VAL A 40 5.03 -17.72 15.46
N SER A 41 5.18 -17.12 16.65
CA SER A 41 5.20 -15.67 16.81
C SER A 41 6.39 -15.02 16.09
N THR A 42 7.57 -15.63 16.15
CA THR A 42 8.76 -15.16 15.43
C THR A 42 8.57 -15.27 13.93
N ALA A 43 7.95 -16.35 13.44
CA ALA A 43 7.63 -16.50 12.01
C ALA A 43 6.59 -15.48 11.53
N ILE A 44 5.54 -15.20 12.32
CA ILE A 44 4.54 -14.18 12.00
C ILE A 44 5.18 -12.78 12.01
N THR A 45 6.01 -12.48 13.00
CA THR A 45 6.73 -11.19 13.09
C THR A 45 7.74 -11.04 11.95
N ALA A 46 8.51 -12.08 11.63
CA ALA A 46 9.40 -12.09 10.48
C ALA A 46 8.64 -11.92 9.16
N GLY A 47 7.47 -12.58 9.02
CA GLY A 47 6.59 -12.41 7.86
C GLY A 47 6.01 -11.00 7.74
N LYS A 48 5.55 -10.41 8.85
CA LYS A 48 5.06 -9.02 8.89
C LYS A 48 6.17 -8.01 8.59
N ASN A 49 7.35 -8.21 9.17
CA ASN A 49 8.50 -7.32 8.97
C ASN A 49 9.11 -7.47 7.57
N LEU A 50 9.04 -8.66 6.95
CA LEU A 50 9.48 -8.87 5.57
C LEU A 50 8.52 -8.25 4.56
N LEU A 51 7.20 -8.40 4.75
CA LEU A 51 6.19 -7.83 3.85
C LEU A 51 6.04 -6.30 4.02
N GLY A 52 6.11 -5.79 5.26
CA GLY A 52 6.14 -4.36 5.55
C GLY A 52 7.48 -3.72 5.15
N GLY A 53 8.61 -4.35 5.49
CA GLY A 53 9.94 -3.81 5.24
C GLY A 53 10.31 -3.64 3.77
N VAL A 54 9.71 -4.43 2.86
CA VAL A 54 9.88 -4.20 1.41
C VAL A 54 9.13 -2.95 0.94
N SER A 55 7.88 -2.74 1.39
CA SER A 55 7.11 -1.54 1.03
C SER A 55 7.67 -0.28 1.69
N ASP A 56 8.11 -0.40 2.94
CA ASP A 56 8.70 0.69 3.72
C ASP A 56 10.07 1.07 3.15
N GLY A 57 10.94 0.09 2.85
CA GLY A 57 12.25 0.35 2.24
C GLY A 57 12.14 0.95 0.82
N VAL A 58 11.15 0.55 0.02
CA VAL A 58 10.87 1.19 -1.27
C VAL A 58 10.40 2.63 -1.08
N THR A 59 9.54 2.89 -0.10
CA THR A 59 9.06 4.25 0.19
C THR A 59 10.18 5.14 0.69
N GLU A 60 11.00 4.66 1.62
CA GLU A 60 12.16 5.37 2.15
C GLU A 60 13.16 5.73 1.05
N GLY A 61 13.55 4.75 0.22
CA GLY A 61 14.45 5.01 -0.91
C GLY A 61 13.89 6.02 -1.92
N ARG A 62 12.56 6.08 -2.09
CA ARG A 62 11.91 7.10 -2.91
C ARG A 62 11.88 8.47 -2.23
N VAL A 63 11.64 8.53 -0.93
CA VAL A 63 11.68 9.79 -0.16
C VAL A 63 13.07 10.42 -0.28
N GLU A 64 14.13 9.63 -0.11
CA GLU A 64 15.51 10.10 -0.28
C GLU A 64 15.78 10.57 -1.71
N ALA A 65 15.45 9.75 -2.72
CA ALA A 65 15.74 10.07 -4.11
C ALA A 65 14.95 11.29 -4.62
N GLN A 66 13.67 11.39 -4.27
CA GLN A 66 12.80 12.46 -4.76
C GLN A 66 12.89 13.75 -3.93
N GLY A 67 13.59 13.72 -2.80
CA GLY A 67 13.90 14.88 -1.96
C GLY A 67 15.30 15.47 -2.18
N ALA A 68 16.14 14.84 -3.02
CA ALA A 68 17.52 15.27 -3.25
C ALA A 68 17.66 16.68 -3.84
N ASP A 69 16.60 17.19 -4.48
CA ASP A 69 16.51 18.56 -5.01
C ASP A 69 16.07 19.60 -3.96
N GLY A 70 15.89 19.20 -2.70
CA GLY A 70 15.44 20.05 -1.61
C GLY A 70 13.92 20.18 -1.49
N SER A 71 13.14 19.46 -2.31
CA SER A 71 11.69 19.36 -2.17
C SER A 71 11.31 18.63 -0.89
N ILE A 72 10.25 19.08 -0.25
CA ILE A 72 9.62 18.33 0.84
C ILE A 72 8.87 17.15 0.20
N VAL A 73 9.15 15.93 0.63
CA VAL A 73 8.47 14.74 0.10
C VAL A 73 7.37 14.29 1.07
N VAL A 74 6.18 14.04 0.52
CA VAL A 74 4.98 13.60 1.25
C VAL A 74 4.49 12.29 0.64
N SER A 75 4.44 11.23 1.45
CA SER A 75 4.02 9.89 1.04
C SER A 75 2.84 9.35 1.86
N SER A 76 2.30 10.14 2.78
CA SER A 76 1.24 9.75 3.73
C SER A 76 0.37 10.94 4.13
N LEU A 77 -0.78 10.63 4.74
CA LEU A 77 -1.69 11.65 5.26
C LEU A 77 -1.08 12.51 6.37
N ASP A 78 -0.35 11.88 7.30
CA ASP A 78 0.24 12.58 8.45
C ASP A 78 1.27 13.65 8.02
N GLN A 79 2.00 13.37 6.93
CA GLN A 79 2.94 14.31 6.34
C GLN A 79 2.24 15.41 5.53
N LEU A 80 1.02 15.19 5.07
CA LEU A 80 0.27 16.16 4.29
C LEU A 80 -0.28 17.29 5.19
N ASP A 81 -0.63 16.96 6.43
CA ASP A 81 -1.27 17.88 7.36
C ASP A 81 -0.41 19.10 7.69
N GLY A 82 -1.04 20.29 7.62
CA GLY A 82 -0.38 21.58 7.82
C GLY A 82 0.46 22.07 6.64
N GLN A 83 0.80 21.21 5.67
CA GLN A 83 1.71 21.54 4.55
C GLN A 83 1.00 21.69 3.20
N VAL A 84 -0.07 20.92 2.98
CA VAL A 84 -0.86 20.98 1.75
C VAL A 84 -2.34 21.02 2.06
N SER A 85 -3.04 22.04 1.54
CA SER A 85 -4.50 22.03 1.50
C SER A 85 -4.96 21.28 0.25
N VAL A 86 -5.78 20.25 0.46
CA VAL A 86 -6.35 19.44 -0.62
C VAL A 86 -7.83 19.78 -0.79
N GLN A 87 -8.29 19.85 -2.03
CA GLN A 87 -9.69 20.08 -2.36
C GLN A 87 -10.13 19.22 -3.54
N LEU A 88 -11.28 18.57 -3.43
CA LEU A 88 -11.99 18.03 -4.58
C LEU A 88 -12.67 19.16 -5.34
N LEU A 89 -12.20 19.43 -6.56
CA LEU A 89 -12.65 20.54 -7.38
C LEU A 89 -13.79 20.14 -8.32
N LYS A 90 -13.71 18.94 -8.90
CA LYS A 90 -14.70 18.45 -9.85
C LYS A 90 -14.67 16.93 -9.93
N VAL A 91 -15.83 16.31 -10.09
CA VAL A 91 -15.98 14.91 -10.50
C VAL A 91 -16.86 14.85 -11.73
N TYR A 92 -16.50 14.05 -12.72
CA TYR A 92 -17.28 13.87 -13.95
C TYR A 92 -16.90 12.58 -14.66
N THR A 93 -17.85 12.01 -15.40
CA THR A 93 -17.58 10.90 -16.31
C THR A 93 -17.11 11.45 -17.65
N ALA A 94 -15.97 10.96 -18.16
CA ALA A 94 -15.48 11.35 -19.48
C ALA A 94 -16.11 10.50 -20.60
N GLU A 95 -15.93 10.96 -21.84
CA GLU A 95 -16.19 10.13 -23.02
C GLU A 95 -15.33 8.86 -22.92
N GLY A 96 -15.99 7.70 -22.89
CA GLY A 96 -15.36 6.40 -22.59
C GLY A 96 -15.74 5.79 -21.23
N GLY A 97 -16.60 6.44 -20.44
CA GLY A 97 -17.21 5.86 -19.23
C GLY A 97 -16.34 5.93 -17.97
N ASN A 98 -15.07 6.31 -18.10
CA ASN A 98 -14.18 6.45 -16.95
C ASN A 98 -14.53 7.65 -16.08
N LEU A 99 -14.36 7.47 -14.77
CA LEU A 99 -14.52 8.53 -13.80
C LEU A 99 -13.28 9.42 -13.77
N ASN A 100 -13.48 10.74 -13.81
CA ASN A 100 -12.41 11.73 -13.66
C ASN A 100 -12.66 12.55 -12.40
N ALA A 101 -11.65 12.66 -11.55
CA ALA A 101 -11.63 13.57 -10.41
C ALA A 101 -10.53 14.61 -10.59
N LEU A 102 -10.87 15.88 -10.44
CA LEU A 102 -9.92 16.98 -10.40
C LEU A 102 -9.67 17.37 -8.95
N LEU A 103 -8.47 17.10 -8.46
CA LEU A 103 -8.00 17.52 -7.14
C LEU A 103 -7.17 18.81 -7.27
N GLY A 104 -7.37 19.74 -6.33
CA GLY A 104 -6.51 20.89 -6.13
C GLY A 104 -5.60 20.63 -4.94
N PHE A 105 -4.30 20.86 -5.12
CA PHE A 105 -3.31 20.79 -4.05
C PHE A 105 -2.67 22.16 -3.89
N LYS A 106 -2.80 22.80 -2.73
CA LYS A 106 -2.18 24.09 -2.42
C LYS A 106 -1.08 23.90 -1.39
N ASN A 107 0.15 24.23 -1.77
CA ASN A 107 1.33 24.22 -0.92
C ASN A 107 1.35 25.49 -0.04
N THR A 108 1.43 25.31 1.27
CA THR A 108 1.50 26.40 2.27
C THR A 108 2.93 26.71 2.72
N THR A 109 3.91 25.96 2.24
CA THR A 109 5.34 26.07 2.58
C THR A 109 6.09 26.92 1.55
N ASP A 110 7.29 27.35 1.91
CA ASP A 110 8.23 28.11 1.09
C ASP A 110 9.13 27.25 0.19
N LYS A 111 8.94 25.92 0.22
CA LYS A 111 9.67 24.95 -0.61
C LYS A 111 8.74 24.21 -1.55
N PRO A 112 9.21 23.71 -2.70
CA PRO A 112 8.47 22.74 -3.48
C PRO A 112 8.09 21.52 -2.64
N LEU A 113 6.88 21.00 -2.86
CA LEU A 113 6.37 19.79 -2.24
C LEU A 113 6.14 18.74 -3.30
N ARG A 114 6.52 17.50 -3.02
CA ARG A 114 6.28 16.37 -3.91
C ARG A 114 5.46 15.32 -3.20
N LEU A 115 4.22 15.15 -3.65
CA LEU A 115 3.37 14.04 -3.25
C LEU A 115 3.82 12.81 -4.04
N ILE A 116 4.13 11.71 -3.37
CA ILE A 116 4.66 10.50 -4.02
C ILE A 116 3.77 9.29 -3.73
N ASN A 117 3.99 8.17 -4.40
CA ASN A 117 3.26 6.92 -4.14
C ASN A 117 1.74 7.02 -4.39
N LEU A 118 1.30 7.94 -5.26
CA LEU A 118 -0.14 8.16 -5.51
C LEU A 118 -0.81 7.00 -6.25
N ARG A 119 -0.01 6.13 -6.89
CA ARG A 119 -0.47 4.88 -7.51
C ARG A 119 -0.29 3.65 -6.62
N MET A 120 0.27 3.78 -5.42
CA MET A 120 0.31 2.65 -4.50
C MET A 120 -1.11 2.26 -4.09
N THR A 121 -1.33 0.97 -3.89
CA THR A 121 -2.63 0.43 -3.50
C THR A 121 -3.17 1.16 -2.28
N GLY A 122 -4.41 1.67 -2.36
CA GLY A 122 -5.07 2.37 -1.28
C GLY A 122 -4.66 3.84 -1.08
N ALA A 123 -3.66 4.34 -1.84
CA ALA A 123 -3.26 5.74 -1.76
C ALA A 123 -4.36 6.68 -2.26
N LEU A 124 -5.01 6.33 -3.37
CA LEU A 124 -6.09 7.10 -3.95
C LEU A 124 -7.22 6.14 -4.35
N LEU A 125 -8.46 6.46 -3.99
CA LEU A 125 -9.64 5.66 -4.32
C LEU A 125 -10.83 6.58 -4.66
N ALA A 126 -11.67 6.14 -5.59
CA ALA A 126 -13.02 6.70 -5.73
C ALA A 126 -13.99 5.79 -4.97
N ILE A 127 -14.82 6.35 -4.10
CA ILE A 127 -15.80 5.60 -3.30
C ILE A 127 -17.21 5.95 -3.79
N ASP A 128 -18.02 4.94 -4.08
CA ASP A 128 -19.41 5.11 -4.48
C ASP A 128 -20.38 5.19 -3.28
N GLN A 129 -21.64 5.48 -3.56
CA GLN A 129 -22.70 5.57 -2.56
C GLN A 129 -23.03 4.23 -1.87
N GLU A 130 -22.62 3.10 -2.45
CA GLU A 130 -22.78 1.76 -1.88
C GLU A 130 -21.58 1.35 -1.00
N GLY A 131 -20.51 2.15 -1.01
CA GLY A 131 -19.31 1.94 -0.22
C GLY A 131 -18.24 1.09 -0.91
N TYR A 132 -18.37 0.79 -2.20
CA TYR A 132 -17.32 0.14 -2.98
C TYR A 132 -16.29 1.16 -3.49
N SER A 133 -15.06 0.69 -3.69
CA SER A 133 -13.94 1.52 -4.12
C SER A 133 -13.40 1.13 -5.49
N SER A 134 -13.15 2.11 -6.35
CA SER A 134 -12.38 1.96 -7.59
C SER A 134 -10.99 2.57 -7.44
N ALA A 135 -9.97 1.86 -7.92
CA ALA A 135 -8.60 2.37 -7.99
C ALA A 135 -8.41 3.27 -9.22
N PRO A 136 -7.39 4.16 -9.21
CA PRO A 136 -6.96 4.87 -10.40
C PRO A 136 -6.57 3.87 -11.49
N LEU A 137 -6.89 4.18 -12.75
CA LEU A 137 -6.47 3.36 -13.87
C LEU A 137 -4.95 3.17 -13.88
N PRO A 138 -4.47 1.95 -14.21
CA PRO A 138 -3.04 1.68 -14.30
C PRO A 138 -2.39 2.38 -15.51
N GLY A 139 -1.06 2.37 -15.55
CA GLY A 139 -0.28 2.96 -16.65
C GLY A 139 0.05 4.44 -16.43
N LEU A 140 0.33 5.15 -17.53
CA LEU A 140 0.81 6.55 -17.52
C LEU A 140 -0.31 7.60 -17.46
N VAL A 141 -1.58 7.18 -17.40
CA VAL A 141 -2.71 8.11 -17.36
C VAL A 141 -2.80 8.88 -16.04
N ASN A 142 -2.38 8.24 -14.94
CA ASN A 142 -2.29 8.84 -13.62
C ASN A 142 -0.83 9.05 -13.25
N PRO A 143 -0.47 10.20 -12.65
CA PRO A 143 0.89 10.41 -12.19
C PRO A 143 1.21 9.54 -10.98
N ASP A 144 2.46 9.09 -10.89
CA ASP A 144 2.99 8.45 -9.69
C ASP A 144 3.27 9.46 -8.56
N ASP A 145 3.68 10.67 -8.97
CA ASP A 145 3.99 11.80 -8.11
C ASP A 145 3.44 13.13 -8.66
N VAL A 146 3.12 14.04 -7.76
CA VAL A 146 2.65 15.40 -8.07
C VAL A 146 3.55 16.40 -7.37
N THR A 147 4.21 17.26 -8.14
CA THR A 147 5.01 18.36 -7.61
C THR A 147 4.17 19.64 -7.53
N ILE A 148 4.20 20.28 -6.38
CA ILE A 148 3.49 21.52 -6.06
C ILE A 148 4.55 22.57 -5.75
N PRO A 149 4.71 23.63 -6.57
CA PRO A 149 5.70 24.67 -6.28
C PRO A 149 5.39 25.38 -4.95
N ALA A 150 6.41 26.04 -4.39
CA ALA A 150 6.28 26.81 -3.15
C ALA A 150 5.13 27.84 -3.22
N LEU A 151 4.39 27.98 -2.12
CA LEU A 151 3.35 29.01 -1.92
C LEU A 151 2.30 29.12 -3.05
N THR A 152 2.06 28.04 -3.80
CA THR A 152 1.08 28.02 -4.89
C THR A 152 0.33 26.69 -4.94
N GLY A 153 -0.65 26.59 -5.85
CA GLY A 153 -1.43 25.38 -6.03
C GLY A 153 -1.38 24.83 -7.45
N VAL A 154 -1.52 23.50 -7.55
CA VAL A 154 -1.66 22.77 -8.79
C VAL A 154 -3.02 22.08 -8.85
N ARG A 155 -3.52 21.87 -10.07
CA ARG A 155 -4.72 21.06 -10.31
C ARG A 155 -4.28 19.77 -10.99
N GLN A 156 -4.60 18.65 -10.38
CA GLN A 156 -4.27 17.33 -10.91
C GLN A 156 -5.54 16.55 -11.18
N LYS A 157 -5.64 16.01 -12.40
CA LYS A 157 -6.70 15.10 -12.79
C LYS A 157 -6.25 13.67 -12.49
N PHE A 158 -7.14 12.90 -11.87
CA PHE A 158 -7.01 11.45 -11.72
C PHE A 158 -8.16 10.77 -12.44
N VAL A 159 -7.85 9.64 -13.07
CA VAL A 159 -8.80 8.83 -13.84
C VAL A 159 -8.94 7.48 -13.14
N PHE A 160 -10.17 7.12 -12.80
CA PHE A 160 -10.50 5.87 -12.12
C PHE A 160 -11.26 4.96 -13.06
N GLU A 161 -11.15 3.66 -12.80
CA GLU A 161 -11.95 2.65 -13.47
C GLU A 161 -13.44 2.90 -13.22
N GLY A 162 -14.24 2.90 -14.29
CA GLY A 162 -15.65 3.22 -14.26
C GLY A 162 -16.40 2.72 -15.51
N PRO A 163 -17.74 2.91 -15.57
CA PRO A 163 -18.48 3.93 -14.83
C PRO A 163 -18.64 3.64 -13.34
N VAL A 164 -18.53 4.70 -12.54
CA VAL A 164 -18.91 4.70 -11.13
C VAL A 164 -20.13 5.60 -11.03
N GLU A 165 -21.33 5.02 -11.01
CA GLU A 165 -22.54 5.78 -10.74
C GLU A 165 -22.57 6.19 -9.26
N GLY A 166 -22.98 7.43 -8.98
CA GLY A 166 -23.13 7.89 -7.60
C GLY A 166 -21.82 7.94 -6.81
N VAL A 167 -20.75 8.51 -7.34
CA VAL A 167 -19.52 8.77 -6.55
C VAL A 167 -19.85 9.62 -5.33
N GLN A 168 -19.53 9.09 -4.16
CA GLN A 168 -19.71 9.75 -2.88
C GLN A 168 -18.49 10.61 -2.52
N SER A 169 -17.28 10.05 -2.67
CA SER A 169 -16.04 10.73 -2.29
C SER A 169 -14.83 10.26 -3.09
N ILE A 170 -13.77 11.05 -3.03
CA ILE A 170 -12.42 10.63 -3.40
C ILE A 170 -11.62 10.50 -2.11
N ARG A 171 -11.05 9.33 -1.84
CA ARG A 171 -10.22 9.05 -0.68
C ARG A 171 -8.75 9.18 -1.05
N LEU A 172 -8.01 10.04 -0.34
CA LEU A 172 -6.54 10.16 -0.44
C LEU A 172 -5.93 9.79 0.92
N TRP A 173 -5.12 8.72 0.94
CA TRP A 173 -4.47 8.18 2.14
C TRP A 173 -5.39 8.08 3.36
N GLY A 174 -6.61 7.58 3.15
CA GLY A 174 -7.59 7.40 4.22
C GLY A 174 -8.46 8.62 4.55
N ARG A 175 -8.17 9.82 4.00
CA ARG A 175 -9.03 11.00 4.14
C ARG A 175 -10.00 11.11 2.96
N ASP A 176 -11.27 11.28 3.27
CA ASP A 176 -12.34 11.43 2.27
C ASP A 176 -12.59 12.89 1.92
N PHE A 177 -12.71 13.15 0.62
CA PHE A 177 -13.13 14.42 0.04
C PHE A 177 -14.47 14.21 -0.65
N GLU A 178 -15.56 14.62 0.01
CA GLU A 178 -16.92 14.40 -0.46
C GLU A 178 -17.23 15.22 -1.73
N VAL A 179 -18.02 14.61 -2.62
CA VAL A 179 -18.61 15.32 -3.76
C VAL A 179 -19.67 16.28 -3.23
N LYS A 180 -19.45 17.59 -3.43
CA LYS A 180 -20.45 18.61 -3.07
C LYS A 180 -21.69 18.44 -3.94
N LYS A 181 -22.85 18.36 -3.29
CA LYS A 181 -24.17 18.36 -3.94
C LYS A 181 -24.53 19.75 -4.45
#